data_AF-A0AAT9HDV5-F1
#
_entry.id   AF-A0AAT9HDV5-F1
#
_cell.length_a   1.000
_cell.length_b   1.000
_cell.length_c   1.000
_cell.angle_alpha   90.00
_cell.angle_beta   90.00
_cell.angle_gamma   90.00
#
_symmetry.space_group_name_H-M   'P 1'
#
loop_
_entity.id
_entity.type
_entity.pdbx_description
1 polymer ?
#
loop_
_entity_poly.entity_id
_entity_poly.type
_entity_poly.pdbx_seq_one_letter_code
_entity_poly.pdbx_strand_id
1 'polypeptide(L)'
;MLDPAEAADAPFWEQDTLSHTIVTDKGPIGRGVFKERMRYIRYATTATALYHYNKATEEWHRDAEPVPFAGKPVYVFAAHALPGVTEVPTEANPGHRTRGERTGGMLKRRPSLARLPQDHAVLMEACSSGAAPGLARRRRGVDDTFVPDPLGAVSESQHVANETGRVVYGGTREVGLGVRDGAPVHFIHTDSRGRRGSGWSTGRNPPGRCWTSAPARRDCTPARWARPPRRPVSGHCGWYARCGRRSGWPSRTTATTANSSRALARWRPCGTPIRCCAAQARSALTCSSARPANSGRRNTVSWTTN
;
A
#
# COMPACT_ATOMS: atom_id res chain seq x y z
N MET A 1 -4.16 12.58 -25.70
CA MET A 1 -4.32 11.36 -26.53
C MET A 1 -3.06 10.55 -26.30
N LEU A 2 -3.15 9.26 -25.97
CA LEU A 2 -1.94 8.44 -25.79
C LEU A 2 -1.15 8.42 -27.09
N ASP A 3 0.17 8.38 -26.98
CA ASP A 3 1.04 8.15 -28.12
C ASP A 3 0.65 6.79 -28.77
N PRO A 4 0.34 6.74 -30.07
CA PRO A 4 0.09 5.49 -30.78
C PRO A 4 1.16 4.41 -30.54
N ALA A 5 2.42 4.80 -30.32
CA ALA A 5 3.50 3.88 -29.99
C ALA A 5 3.31 3.23 -28.59
N GLU A 6 2.91 4.00 -27.57
CA GLU A 6 2.63 3.44 -26.23
C GLU A 6 1.42 2.49 -26.24
N ALA A 7 0.47 2.68 -27.16
CA ALA A 7 -0.66 1.76 -27.34
C ALA A 7 -0.25 0.47 -28.08
N ALA A 8 0.68 0.54 -29.02
CA ALA A 8 1.21 -0.62 -29.76
C ALA A 8 2.07 -1.54 -28.88
N ASP A 9 2.73 -0.98 -27.85
CA ASP A 9 3.55 -1.72 -26.89
C ASP A 9 2.73 -2.40 -25.78
N ALA A 10 1.40 -2.29 -25.80
CA ALA A 10 0.54 -2.92 -24.81
C ALA A 10 0.62 -4.45 -24.92
N PRO A 11 0.89 -5.18 -23.81
CA PRO A 11 0.78 -6.62 -23.78
C PRO A 11 -0.61 -7.09 -24.26
N PHE A 12 -0.65 -8.17 -25.03
CA PHE A 12 -1.88 -8.69 -25.64
C PHE A 12 -3.03 -8.89 -24.62
N TRP A 13 -2.71 -9.35 -23.42
CA TRP A 13 -3.71 -9.59 -22.36
C TRP A 13 -4.50 -8.33 -21.96
N GLU A 14 -3.96 -7.12 -22.17
CA GLU A 14 -4.64 -5.86 -21.84
C GLU A 14 -5.85 -5.61 -22.74
N GLN A 15 -5.73 -6.01 -24.02
CA GLN A 15 -6.80 -5.92 -25.01
C GLN A 15 -7.90 -6.94 -24.71
N ASP A 16 -7.50 -8.11 -24.21
CA ASP A 16 -8.38 -9.22 -23.83
C ASP A 16 -8.99 -9.08 -22.42
N THR A 17 -8.66 -8.02 -21.67
CA THR A 17 -9.10 -7.86 -20.28
C THR A 17 -10.61 -7.58 -20.18
N LEU A 18 -11.31 -8.48 -19.50
CA LEU A 18 -12.72 -8.38 -19.19
C LEU A 18 -12.98 -7.21 -18.25
N SER A 19 -13.56 -6.13 -18.77
CA SER A 19 -13.83 -4.93 -17.99
C SER A 19 -15.11 -4.23 -18.44
N HIS A 20 -15.80 -3.61 -17.49
CA HIS A 20 -17.01 -2.82 -17.75
C HIS A 20 -16.84 -1.39 -17.21
N THR A 21 -17.52 -0.45 -17.85
CA THR A 21 -17.55 0.95 -17.37
C THR A 21 -18.42 1.05 -16.14
N ILE A 22 -17.91 1.70 -15.10
CA ILE A 22 -18.70 2.08 -13.92
C ILE A 22 -19.36 3.41 -14.25
N VAL A 23 -20.70 3.43 -14.23
CA VAL A 23 -21.51 4.58 -14.64
C VAL A 23 -22.37 5.05 -13.47
N THR A 24 -22.53 6.36 -13.37
CA THR A 24 -23.45 7.06 -12.47
C THR A 24 -24.42 7.91 -13.29
N ASP A 25 -25.40 8.53 -12.64
CA ASP A 25 -26.31 9.49 -13.29
C ASP A 25 -25.56 10.71 -13.86
N LYS A 26 -24.32 10.96 -13.43
CA LYS A 26 -23.44 12.04 -13.91
C LYS A 26 -22.44 11.59 -14.98
N GLY A 27 -22.50 10.33 -15.41
CA GLY A 27 -21.60 9.75 -16.41
C GLY A 27 -20.60 8.72 -15.84
N PRO A 28 -19.60 8.32 -16.64
CA PRO A 28 -18.64 7.28 -16.28
C PRO A 28 -17.64 7.78 -15.23
N ILE A 29 -17.37 6.93 -14.22
CA ILE A 29 -16.44 7.25 -13.11
C ILE A 29 -15.24 6.31 -13.05
N GLY A 30 -15.19 5.27 -13.89
CA GLY A 30 -14.14 4.26 -13.78
C GLY A 30 -14.39 2.96 -14.53
N ARG A 31 -13.64 1.91 -14.16
CA ARG A 31 -13.74 0.56 -14.71
C ARG A 31 -13.76 -0.50 -13.60
N GLY A 32 -14.66 -1.46 -13.75
CA GLY A 32 -14.68 -2.70 -12.97
C GLY A 32 -14.06 -3.83 -13.78
N VAL A 33 -13.21 -4.64 -13.15
CA VAL A 33 -12.49 -5.79 -13.74
C VAL A 33 -12.80 -7.05 -12.93
N PHE A 34 -14.07 -7.43 -12.98
CA PHE A 34 -14.63 -8.63 -12.35
C PHE A 34 -15.87 -9.05 -13.14
N LYS A 35 -16.30 -10.30 -12.96
CA LYS A 35 -17.47 -10.85 -13.66
C LYS A 35 -18.79 -10.40 -13.02
N GLU A 36 -18.78 -10.15 -11.71
CA GLU A 36 -19.99 -9.87 -10.94
C GLU A 36 -20.40 -8.39 -11.02
N ARG A 37 -21.69 -8.06 -11.11
CA ARG A 37 -22.11 -6.65 -10.96
C ARG A 37 -22.12 -6.24 -9.49
N MET A 38 -21.23 -5.34 -9.09
CA MET A 38 -21.25 -4.74 -7.75
C MET A 38 -22.28 -3.61 -7.66
N ARG A 39 -23.47 -3.89 -7.10
CA ARG A 39 -24.59 -2.93 -6.99
C ARG A 39 -24.19 -1.54 -6.47
N TYR A 40 -23.32 -1.49 -5.45
CA TYR A 40 -22.98 -0.25 -4.76
C TYR A 40 -21.76 0.48 -5.33
N ILE A 41 -21.06 -0.08 -6.32
CA ILE A 41 -19.83 0.52 -6.86
C ILE A 41 -20.07 1.89 -7.52
N ARG A 42 -21.29 2.14 -8.01
CA ARG A 42 -21.71 3.45 -8.54
C ARG A 42 -21.64 4.59 -7.50
N TYR A 43 -21.59 4.26 -6.21
CA TYR A 43 -21.48 5.22 -5.12
C TYR A 43 -20.03 5.46 -4.67
N ALA A 44 -19.02 4.85 -5.30
CA ALA A 44 -17.63 4.93 -4.87
C ALA A 44 -17.10 6.38 -4.74
N THR A 45 -17.57 7.29 -5.58
CA THR A 45 -17.16 8.71 -5.58
C THR A 45 -18.02 9.60 -4.70
N THR A 46 -19.18 9.13 -4.24
CA THR A 46 -20.15 9.94 -3.45
C THR A 46 -20.29 9.47 -2.02
N ALA A 47 -20.01 8.20 -1.73
CA ALA A 47 -19.89 7.68 -0.38
C ALA A 47 -18.64 8.27 0.29
N THR A 48 -18.82 8.97 1.41
CA THR A 48 -17.71 9.63 2.13
C THR A 48 -17.44 9.02 3.50
N ALA A 49 -18.45 8.40 4.11
CA ALA A 49 -18.30 7.77 5.42
C ALA A 49 -17.48 6.48 5.30
N LEU A 50 -16.56 6.29 6.25
CA LEU A 50 -15.80 5.05 6.43
C LEU A 50 -16.34 4.29 7.64
N TYR A 51 -16.54 2.99 7.47
CA TYR A 51 -16.83 2.06 8.55
C TYR A 51 -15.79 0.95 8.62
N HIS A 52 -15.49 0.51 9.84
CA HIS A 52 -14.75 -0.72 10.10
C HIS A 52 -15.74 -1.81 10.46
N TYR A 53 -15.77 -2.88 9.68
CA TYR A 53 -16.60 -4.03 9.93
C TYR A 53 -15.78 -5.15 10.56
N ASN A 54 -16.13 -5.55 11.78
CA ASN A 54 -15.54 -6.71 12.44
C ASN A 54 -16.33 -7.96 12.09
N LYS A 55 -15.81 -8.74 11.15
CA LYS A 55 -16.48 -9.96 10.67
C LYS A 55 -16.61 -11.05 11.74
N ALA A 56 -15.80 -11.03 12.81
CA ALA A 56 -15.89 -12.01 13.88
C ALA A 56 -17.02 -11.72 14.87
N THR A 57 -17.38 -10.44 15.06
CA THR A 57 -18.44 -10.01 15.98
C THR A 57 -19.65 -9.41 15.27
N GLU A 58 -19.58 -9.26 13.94
CA GLU A 58 -20.54 -8.59 13.07
C GLU A 58 -20.80 -7.11 13.44
N GLU A 59 -19.89 -6.53 14.20
CA GLU A 59 -19.99 -5.14 14.63
C GLU A 59 -19.49 -4.18 13.54
N TRP A 60 -20.18 -3.05 13.42
CA TRP A 60 -19.79 -1.95 12.56
C TRP A 60 -19.39 -0.77 13.43
N HIS A 61 -18.22 -0.19 13.12
CA HIS A 61 -17.69 0.96 13.82
C HIS A 61 -17.44 2.07 12.82
N ARG A 62 -18.20 3.17 12.92
CA ARG A 62 -17.96 4.34 12.08
C ARG A 62 -16.60 4.96 12.45
N ASP A 63 -15.82 5.32 11.45
CA ASP A 63 -14.61 6.11 11.66
C ASP A 63 -14.98 7.57 11.93
N ALA A 64 -14.14 8.28 12.68
CA ALA A 64 -14.35 9.70 12.95
C ALA A 64 -14.13 10.53 11.68
N GLU A 65 -13.11 10.14 10.91
CA GLU A 65 -12.73 10.80 9.66
C GLU A 65 -13.41 10.14 8.46
N PRO A 66 -13.72 10.92 7.39
CA PRO A 66 -14.18 10.34 6.14
C PRO A 66 -13.06 9.57 5.43
N VAL A 67 -13.42 8.86 4.36
CA VAL A 67 -12.41 8.29 3.45
C VAL A 67 -11.47 9.38 2.91
N PRO A 68 -10.17 9.07 2.71
CA PRO A 68 -9.16 10.10 2.39
C PRO A 68 -9.36 10.77 1.02
N PHE A 69 -10.22 10.21 0.19
CA PHE A 69 -10.58 10.73 -1.13
C PHE A 69 -11.94 11.45 -1.16
N ALA A 70 -12.60 11.64 -0.02
CA ALA A 70 -13.86 12.38 0.05
C ALA A 70 -13.71 13.78 -0.54
N GLY A 71 -14.60 14.14 -1.46
CA GLY A 71 -14.61 15.44 -2.15
C GLY A 71 -13.51 15.64 -3.19
N LYS A 72 -12.69 14.62 -3.50
CA LYS A 72 -11.60 14.71 -4.49
C LYS A 72 -11.99 14.07 -5.82
N PRO A 73 -11.47 14.57 -6.95
CA PRO A 73 -11.64 13.92 -8.23
C PRO A 73 -10.90 12.58 -8.26
N VAL A 74 -11.63 11.47 -8.43
CA VAL A 74 -11.05 10.13 -8.51
C VAL A 74 -11.59 9.33 -9.69
N TYR A 75 -10.70 8.58 -10.33
CA TYR A 75 -11.02 7.49 -11.25
C TYR A 75 -11.11 6.18 -10.48
N VAL A 76 -12.24 5.49 -10.57
CA VAL A 76 -12.47 4.23 -9.84
C VAL A 76 -11.94 3.06 -10.65
N PHE A 77 -11.00 2.31 -10.08
CA PHE A 77 -10.59 1.00 -10.55
C PHE A 77 -11.05 -0.04 -9.54
N ALA A 78 -12.06 -0.83 -9.92
CA ALA A 78 -12.64 -1.84 -9.05
C ALA A 78 -12.22 -3.23 -9.53
N ALA A 79 -11.65 -4.04 -8.65
CA ALA A 79 -11.10 -5.36 -8.98
C ALA A 79 -11.07 -6.26 -7.73
N HIS A 80 -11.03 -7.58 -7.92
CA HIS A 80 -10.57 -8.45 -6.84
C HIS A 80 -9.06 -8.29 -6.67
N ALA A 81 -8.59 -8.34 -5.44
CA ALA A 81 -7.17 -8.25 -5.15
C ALA A 81 -6.83 -8.94 -3.83
N LEU A 82 -5.55 -9.30 -3.73
CA LEU A 82 -4.89 -9.82 -2.55
C LEU A 82 -3.63 -8.96 -2.31
N PRO A 83 -2.99 -9.04 -1.13
CA PRO A 83 -1.73 -8.34 -0.92
C PRO A 83 -0.69 -8.68 -2.01
N GLY A 84 -0.28 -7.68 -2.79
CA GLY A 84 0.70 -7.83 -3.87
C GLY A 84 0.18 -8.46 -5.18
N VAL A 85 -1.13 -8.62 -5.34
CA VAL A 85 -1.72 -9.23 -6.54
C VAL A 85 -3.06 -8.58 -6.89
N THR A 86 -3.24 -8.19 -8.14
CA THR A 86 -4.51 -7.71 -8.67
C THR A 86 -5.09 -8.72 -9.65
N GLU A 87 -6.35 -9.12 -9.48
CA GLU A 87 -7.03 -9.96 -10.46
C GLU A 87 -7.50 -9.10 -11.64
N VAL A 88 -7.13 -9.52 -12.85
CA VAL A 88 -7.47 -8.84 -14.10
C VAL A 88 -7.86 -9.90 -15.12
N PRO A 89 -9.02 -10.54 -14.94
CA PRO A 89 -9.51 -11.60 -15.83
C PRO A 89 -9.48 -11.18 -17.30
N THR A 90 -9.13 -12.12 -18.17
CA THR A 90 -9.22 -11.96 -19.62
C THR A 90 -10.18 -13.00 -20.22
N GLU A 91 -10.59 -12.85 -21.48
CA GLU A 91 -11.44 -13.87 -22.13
C GLU A 91 -10.72 -15.22 -22.19
N ALA A 92 -9.43 -15.21 -22.57
CA ALA A 92 -8.61 -16.41 -22.66
C ALA A 92 -8.24 -17.00 -21.28
N ASN A 93 -8.16 -16.18 -20.22
CA ASN A 93 -7.82 -16.63 -18.88
C ASN A 93 -8.61 -15.87 -17.80
N PRO A 94 -9.75 -16.44 -17.35
CA PRO A 94 -10.54 -15.87 -16.26
C PRO A 94 -9.81 -15.78 -14.92
N GLY A 95 -8.73 -16.55 -14.71
CA GLY A 95 -7.90 -16.51 -13.51
C GLY A 95 -6.67 -15.62 -13.66
N HIS A 96 -6.59 -14.80 -14.70
CA HIS A 96 -5.43 -13.95 -14.95
C HIS A 96 -5.23 -12.93 -13.83
N ARG A 97 -3.97 -12.81 -13.40
CA ARG A 97 -3.53 -12.00 -12.27
C ARG A 97 -2.30 -11.21 -12.67
N THR A 98 -2.23 -9.98 -12.21
CA THR A 98 -1.07 -9.12 -12.35
C THR A 98 -0.41 -8.85 -11.00
N ARG A 99 0.85 -8.44 -11.07
CA ARG A 99 1.68 -8.08 -9.94
C ARG A 99 2.58 -6.92 -10.35
N GLY A 100 2.99 -6.11 -9.38
CA GLY A 100 3.94 -5.04 -9.61
C GLY A 100 3.40 -3.98 -10.58
N GLU A 101 4.23 -3.57 -11.52
CA GLU A 101 3.96 -2.45 -12.44
C GLU A 101 2.82 -2.75 -13.44
N ARG A 102 2.40 -4.01 -13.61
CA ARG A 102 1.50 -4.42 -14.70
C ARG A 102 0.10 -3.79 -14.64
N THR A 103 -0.54 -3.73 -13.46
CA THR A 103 -1.85 -3.04 -13.35
C THR A 103 -1.70 -1.54 -13.62
N GLY A 104 -0.63 -0.92 -13.11
CA GLY A 104 -0.34 0.48 -13.32
C GLY A 104 -0.13 0.82 -14.79
N GLY A 105 0.66 0.02 -15.51
CA GLY A 105 0.90 0.17 -16.94
C GLY A 105 -0.39 0.03 -17.76
N MET A 106 -1.20 -0.99 -17.48
CA MET A 106 -2.52 -1.15 -18.13
C MET A 106 -3.40 0.09 -17.89
N LEU A 107 -3.47 0.59 -16.65
CA LEU A 107 -4.27 1.77 -16.32
C LEU A 107 -3.74 3.03 -17.00
N LYS A 108 -2.42 3.25 -17.02
CA LYS A 108 -1.77 4.38 -17.71
C LYS A 108 -2.18 4.41 -19.18
N ARG A 109 -2.23 3.26 -19.85
CA ARG A 109 -2.62 3.12 -21.27
C ARG A 109 -4.14 3.10 -21.51
N ARG A 110 -4.98 3.07 -20.48
CA ARG A 110 -6.44 3.07 -20.71
C ARG A 110 -6.92 4.48 -21.11
N PRO A 111 -7.61 4.64 -22.26
CA PRO A 111 -8.12 5.94 -22.69
C PRO A 111 -9.06 6.61 -21.68
N SER A 112 -9.80 5.83 -20.90
CA SER A 112 -10.72 6.33 -19.86
C SER A 112 -10.01 7.02 -18.69
N LEU A 113 -8.76 6.67 -18.41
CA LEU A 113 -7.93 7.35 -17.41
C LEU A 113 -7.01 8.38 -18.07
N ALA A 114 -6.38 8.04 -19.19
CA ALA A 114 -5.41 8.90 -19.87
C ALA A 114 -5.99 10.22 -20.39
N ARG A 115 -7.31 10.30 -20.60
CA ARG A 115 -8.00 11.53 -21.00
C ARG A 115 -8.34 12.45 -19.80
N LEU A 116 -8.22 11.97 -18.57
CA LEU A 116 -8.51 12.75 -17.38
C LEU A 116 -7.32 13.64 -16.98
N PRO A 117 -7.56 14.84 -16.42
CA PRO A 117 -6.53 15.70 -15.83
C PRO A 117 -5.60 14.94 -14.88
N GLN A 118 -4.31 15.27 -14.83
CA GLN A 118 -3.31 14.49 -14.07
C GLN A 118 -3.56 14.48 -12.54
N ASP A 119 -4.29 15.47 -12.03
CA ASP A 119 -4.71 15.58 -10.64
C ASP A 119 -5.90 14.67 -10.27
N HIS A 120 -6.57 14.03 -11.25
CA HIS A 120 -7.46 12.91 -10.95
C HIS A 120 -6.65 11.77 -10.31
N ALA A 121 -6.95 11.48 -9.05
CA ALA A 121 -6.38 10.33 -8.37
C ALA A 121 -7.03 9.02 -8.87
N VAL A 122 -6.40 7.89 -8.56
CA VAL A 122 -7.01 6.56 -8.78
C VAL A 122 -7.49 6.02 -7.44
N LEU A 123 -8.76 5.67 -7.35
CA LEU A 123 -9.30 4.88 -6.24
C LEU A 123 -9.26 3.40 -6.65
N MET A 124 -8.40 2.62 -6.00
CA MET A 124 -8.43 1.17 -6.13
C MET A 124 -9.44 0.60 -5.15
N GLU A 125 -10.68 0.43 -5.62
CA GLU A 125 -11.71 -0.36 -4.92
C GLU A 125 -11.41 -1.85 -5.11
N ALA A 126 -10.27 -2.25 -4.53
CA ALA A 126 -9.69 -3.57 -4.68
C ALA A 126 -9.08 -4.02 -3.36
N CYS A 127 -9.55 -5.16 -2.85
CA CYS A 127 -9.18 -5.70 -1.54
C CYS A 127 -7.67 -5.76 -1.35
N SER A 128 -7.18 -5.22 -0.23
CA SER A 128 -5.76 -5.29 0.15
C SER A 128 -4.77 -4.72 -0.89
N SER A 129 -5.22 -3.93 -1.87
CA SER A 129 -4.36 -3.28 -2.86
C SER A 129 -3.36 -2.28 -2.24
N GLY A 130 -3.71 -1.74 -1.07
CA GLY A 130 -2.84 -0.91 -0.25
C GLY A 130 -1.89 -1.68 0.67
N ALA A 131 -2.05 -3.00 0.80
CA ALA A 131 -1.16 -3.84 1.58
C ALA A 131 0.06 -4.25 0.76
N ALA A 132 1.22 -4.25 1.40
CA ALA A 132 2.42 -4.84 0.81
C ALA A 132 2.26 -6.37 0.65
N PRO A 133 2.91 -6.99 -0.36
CA PRO A 133 2.95 -8.43 -0.52
C PRO A 133 3.32 -9.15 0.76
N GLY A 134 2.62 -10.24 1.07
CA GLY A 134 2.84 -10.96 2.32
C GLY A 134 2.15 -12.32 2.36
N LEU A 135 2.34 -13.01 3.48
CA LEU A 135 1.69 -14.27 3.78
C LEU A 135 0.33 -13.98 4.41
N ALA A 136 -0.74 -14.27 3.68
CA ALA A 136 -2.10 -14.18 4.19
C ALA A 136 -2.51 -15.49 4.88
N ARG A 137 -3.13 -15.39 6.06
CA ARG A 137 -3.77 -16.52 6.73
C ARG A 137 -5.21 -16.17 7.09
N ARG A 138 -6.15 -16.96 6.58
CA ARG A 138 -7.57 -16.85 6.95
C ARG A 138 -7.74 -17.17 8.44
N ARG A 139 -8.30 -16.26 9.22
CA ARG A 139 -8.69 -16.45 10.62
C ARG A 139 -10.01 -15.73 10.87
N ARG A 140 -11.00 -16.42 11.44
CA ARG A 140 -12.32 -15.85 11.74
C ARG A 140 -12.95 -15.15 10.53
N GLY A 141 -12.79 -15.75 9.34
CA GLY A 141 -13.35 -15.24 8.10
C GLY A 141 -12.68 -13.98 7.54
N VAL A 142 -11.54 -13.53 8.07
CA VAL A 142 -10.74 -12.43 7.49
C VAL A 142 -9.33 -12.89 7.17
N ASP A 143 -8.71 -12.26 6.18
CA ASP A 143 -7.32 -12.53 5.81
C ASP A 143 -6.37 -11.67 6.63
N ASP A 144 -5.69 -12.28 7.60
CA ASP A 144 -4.59 -11.61 8.31
C ASP A 144 -3.32 -11.72 7.48
N THR A 145 -2.80 -10.58 7.00
CA THR A 145 -1.55 -10.52 6.26
C THR A 145 -0.36 -10.28 7.17
N PHE A 146 0.65 -11.14 7.09
CA PHE A 146 1.98 -10.91 7.65
C PHE A 146 2.94 -10.51 6.52
N VAL A 147 3.55 -9.33 6.64
CA VAL A 147 4.52 -8.80 5.68
C VAL A 147 5.93 -8.96 6.29
N PRO A 148 6.77 -9.88 5.78
CA PRO A 148 8.07 -10.15 6.39
C PRO A 148 9.04 -8.97 6.31
N ASP A 149 9.01 -8.22 5.21
CA ASP A 149 9.81 -7.02 4.99
C ASP A 149 8.90 -5.86 4.58
N PRO A 150 8.34 -5.11 5.55
CA PRO A 150 7.42 -4.01 5.25
C PRO A 150 8.11 -2.78 4.65
N LEU A 151 9.44 -2.72 4.64
CA LEU A 151 10.19 -1.59 4.08
C LEU A 151 10.67 -1.86 2.65
N GLY A 152 10.98 -3.11 2.32
CA GLY A 152 11.37 -3.52 0.96
C GLY A 152 10.20 -3.87 0.04
N ALA A 153 9.02 -4.17 0.59
CA ALA A 153 7.86 -4.57 -0.19
C ALA A 153 6.95 -3.39 -0.56
N VAL A 154 6.62 -3.28 -1.85
CA VAL A 154 5.78 -2.21 -2.41
C VAL A 154 4.38 -2.74 -2.66
N SER A 155 3.35 -2.00 -2.24
CA SER A 155 1.95 -2.38 -2.48
C SER A 155 1.54 -2.18 -3.94
N GLU A 156 0.50 -2.89 -4.39
CA GLU A 156 -0.04 -2.71 -5.76
C GLU A 156 -0.48 -1.26 -5.99
N SER A 157 -1.12 -0.62 -5.01
CA SER A 157 -1.51 0.80 -5.10
C SER A 157 -0.32 1.74 -5.30
N GLN A 158 0.84 1.42 -4.71
CA GLN A 158 2.06 2.19 -4.90
C GLN A 158 2.69 1.93 -6.27
N HIS A 159 2.65 0.70 -6.78
CA HIS A 159 3.03 0.44 -8.17
C HIS A 159 2.15 1.20 -9.17
N VAL A 160 0.83 1.21 -8.97
CA VAL A 160 -0.08 2.01 -9.80
C VAL A 160 0.24 3.50 -9.71
N ALA A 161 0.59 4.01 -8.53
CA ALA A 161 0.98 5.40 -8.35
C ALA A 161 2.27 5.75 -9.12
N ASN A 162 3.26 4.86 -9.09
CA ASN A 162 4.52 5.03 -9.81
C ASN A 162 4.29 5.05 -11.32
N GLU A 163 3.54 4.09 -11.85
CA GLU A 163 3.30 3.95 -13.30
C GLU A 163 2.42 5.06 -13.87
N THR A 164 1.36 5.45 -13.15
CA THR A 164 0.41 6.45 -13.65
C THR A 164 0.84 7.88 -13.36
N GLY A 165 1.79 8.07 -12.43
CA GLY A 165 2.18 9.38 -11.93
C GLY A 165 1.07 10.11 -11.17
N ARG A 166 0.07 9.37 -10.66
CA ARG A 166 -1.11 9.91 -9.96
C ARG A 166 -1.07 9.56 -8.49
N VAL A 167 -1.84 10.29 -7.68
CA VAL A 167 -2.18 9.84 -6.33
C VAL A 167 -3.07 8.61 -6.44
N VAL A 168 -2.80 7.58 -5.64
CA VAL A 168 -3.59 6.35 -5.62
C VAL A 168 -4.04 6.03 -4.20
N TYR A 169 -5.30 5.70 -4.02
CA TYR A 169 -5.85 5.23 -2.77
C TYR A 169 -6.10 3.72 -2.86
N GLY A 170 -5.54 2.95 -1.93
CA GLY A 170 -5.71 1.50 -1.87
C GLY A 170 -6.18 1.04 -0.49
N GLY A 171 -7.07 0.05 -0.46
CA GLY A 171 -7.51 -0.56 0.81
C GLY A 171 -6.39 -1.38 1.44
N THR A 172 -6.13 -1.20 2.74
CA THR A 172 -5.11 -2.00 3.46
C THR A 172 -5.56 -3.41 3.81
N ARG A 173 -6.85 -3.70 3.61
CA ARG A 173 -7.55 -4.98 3.88
C ARG A 173 -8.70 -5.15 2.88
N GLU A 174 -9.55 -6.16 3.09
CA GLU A 174 -10.81 -6.32 2.36
C GLU A 174 -11.66 -5.04 2.49
N VAL A 175 -11.95 -4.39 1.37
CA VAL A 175 -12.77 -3.18 1.27
C VAL A 175 -14.07 -3.49 0.54
N GLY A 176 -15.08 -2.65 0.73
CA GLY A 176 -16.27 -2.67 -0.08
C GLY A 176 -17.18 -1.48 0.15
N LEU A 177 -18.29 -1.50 -0.58
CA LEU A 177 -19.36 -0.52 -0.45
C LEU A 177 -20.65 -1.17 0.04
N GLY A 178 -21.33 -0.47 0.94
CA GLY A 178 -22.59 -0.91 1.52
C GLY A 178 -23.52 0.26 1.79
N VAL A 179 -24.61 -0.02 2.50
CA VAL A 179 -25.55 1.00 2.98
C VAL A 179 -25.65 0.90 4.50
N ARG A 180 -25.54 2.03 5.19
CA ARG A 180 -25.78 2.16 6.64
C ARG A 180 -26.61 3.41 6.86
N ASP A 181 -27.64 3.28 7.70
CA ASP A 181 -28.56 4.38 8.03
C ASP A 181 -29.15 5.07 6.77
N GLY A 182 -29.46 4.27 5.74
CA GLY A 182 -30.01 4.75 4.47
C GLY A 182 -28.99 5.40 3.51
N ALA A 183 -27.73 5.56 3.90
CA ALA A 183 -26.70 6.20 3.09
C ALA A 183 -25.64 5.20 2.59
N PRO A 184 -25.08 5.39 1.37
CA PRO A 184 -23.98 4.58 0.90
C PRO A 184 -22.70 4.89 1.68
N VAL A 185 -21.95 3.85 2.04
CA VAL A 185 -20.72 3.96 2.83
C VAL A 185 -19.61 3.11 2.25
N HIS A 186 -18.38 3.55 2.45
CA HIS A 186 -17.20 2.70 2.32
C HIS A 186 -17.03 1.92 3.61
N PHE A 187 -16.59 0.66 3.48
CA PHE A 187 -16.21 -0.11 4.64
C PHE A 187 -14.93 -0.89 4.39
N ILE A 188 -14.23 -1.17 5.48
CA ILE A 188 -13.07 -2.03 5.49
C ILE A 188 -13.19 -3.04 6.63
N HIS A 189 -12.73 -4.26 6.40
CA HIS A 189 -12.71 -5.26 7.45
C HIS A 189 -11.62 -4.95 8.49
N THR A 190 -11.94 -5.16 9.77
CA THR A 190 -10.90 -5.23 10.80
C THR A 190 -10.05 -6.48 10.61
N ASP A 191 -8.90 -6.55 11.27
CA ASP A 191 -8.18 -7.82 11.36
C ASP A 191 -8.91 -8.86 12.25
N SER A 192 -8.38 -10.09 12.33
CA SER A 192 -9.04 -11.18 13.07
C SER A 192 -9.16 -10.94 14.59
N ARG A 193 -8.46 -9.93 15.11
CA ARG A 193 -8.50 -9.49 16.51
C ARG A 193 -9.41 -8.27 16.72
N GLY A 194 -10.08 -7.78 15.67
CA GLY A 194 -10.95 -6.61 15.75
C GLY A 194 -10.20 -5.28 15.66
N ARG A 195 -8.91 -5.27 15.29
CA ARG A 195 -8.14 -4.02 15.15
C ARG A 195 -8.44 -3.37 13.80
N ARG A 196 -8.77 -2.08 13.85
CA ARG A 196 -9.19 -1.26 12.70
C ARG A 196 -8.05 -0.91 11.72
N GLY A 197 -6.89 -0.50 12.24
CA GLY A 197 -5.79 0.01 11.40
C GLY A 197 -6.17 1.33 10.70
N SER A 198 -5.35 1.79 9.74
CA SER A 198 -5.57 3.06 9.02
C SER A 198 -6.65 3.02 7.95
N GLY A 199 -7.18 1.83 7.62
CA GLY A 199 -8.16 1.65 6.55
C GLY A 199 -7.53 1.73 5.15
N TRP A 200 -7.07 2.92 4.76
CA TRP A 200 -6.57 3.20 3.42
C TRP A 200 -5.07 3.55 3.43
N SER A 201 -4.38 3.23 2.34
CA SER A 201 -3.05 3.75 2.01
C SER A 201 -3.16 4.82 0.93
N THR A 202 -2.20 5.74 0.90
CA THR A 202 -2.07 6.74 -0.17
C THR A 202 -0.73 6.55 -0.86
N GLY A 203 -0.76 5.97 -2.06
CA GLY A 203 0.37 5.89 -2.97
C GLY A 203 0.60 7.23 -3.66
N ARG A 204 1.86 7.62 -3.79
CA ARG A 204 2.28 8.83 -4.52
C ARG A 204 3.56 8.51 -5.28
N ASN A 205 3.73 9.08 -6.46
CA ASN A 205 5.01 9.01 -7.15
C ASN A 205 6.08 9.74 -6.30
N PRO A 206 7.16 9.09 -5.84
CA PRO A 206 8.19 9.77 -5.08
C PRO A 206 8.88 10.83 -5.94
N PRO A 207 9.13 12.05 -5.42
CA PRO A 207 9.93 13.03 -6.15
C PRO A 207 11.35 12.49 -6.37
N GLY A 208 11.67 12.18 -7.61
CA GLY A 208 13.06 11.94 -8.07
C GLY A 208 13.76 10.68 -7.56
N ARG A 209 13.05 9.61 -7.17
CA ARG A 209 13.70 8.32 -6.83
C ARG A 209 13.15 7.17 -7.67
N CYS A 210 13.99 6.71 -8.61
CA CYS A 210 13.84 5.49 -9.38
C CYS A 210 13.82 4.28 -8.42
N TRP A 211 12.64 3.82 -8.00
CA TRP A 211 12.47 2.46 -7.46
C TRP A 211 12.13 1.56 -8.63
N THR A 212 13.14 1.14 -9.40
CA THR A 212 12.99 0.07 -10.37
C THR A 212 13.59 -1.20 -9.79
N SER A 213 12.78 -2.24 -9.62
CA SER A 213 13.22 -3.60 -9.33
C SER A 213 13.83 -4.32 -10.55
N ALA A 214 14.35 -3.57 -11.52
CA ALA A 214 15.01 -4.06 -12.73
C ALA A 214 16.38 -3.36 -12.89
N PRO A 215 17.42 -4.03 -13.45
CA PRO A 215 18.75 -3.46 -13.54
C PRO A 215 18.72 -2.17 -14.37
N ALA A 216 19.26 -1.11 -13.76
CA ALA A 216 19.26 0.26 -14.22
C ALA A 216 19.43 0.42 -15.74
N ARG A 217 18.38 0.92 -16.42
CA ARG A 217 18.56 1.68 -17.67
C ARG A 217 19.17 3.04 -17.31
N ARG A 218 20.14 3.47 -18.11
CA ARG A 218 21.20 4.43 -17.78
C ARG A 218 20.79 5.91 -17.61
N ASP A 219 19.50 6.25 -17.54
CA ASP A 219 19.07 7.65 -17.68
C ASP A 219 18.31 8.22 -16.46
N CYS A 220 18.69 7.85 -15.22
CA CYS A 220 18.28 8.63 -14.03
C CYS A 220 19.34 9.71 -13.74
N THR A 221 19.28 10.85 -14.45
CA THR A 221 20.08 12.03 -14.07
C THR A 221 19.32 12.83 -13.00
N PRO A 222 19.83 12.98 -11.76
CA PRO A 222 19.15 13.81 -10.78
C PRO A 222 19.18 15.28 -11.22
N ALA A 223 18.02 15.94 -11.15
CA ALA A 223 17.92 17.38 -11.31
C ALA A 223 18.96 18.07 -10.40
N ARG A 224 19.91 18.75 -11.04
CA ARG A 224 20.99 19.46 -10.39
C ARG A 224 20.37 20.61 -9.61
N TRP A 225 20.32 20.49 -8.29
CA TRP A 225 20.00 21.62 -7.42
C TRP A 225 20.95 22.77 -7.75
N ALA A 226 20.41 23.85 -8.30
CA ALA A 226 21.16 25.07 -8.52
C ALA A 226 21.66 25.56 -7.16
N ARG A 227 22.98 25.51 -6.95
CA ARG A 227 23.61 26.17 -5.81
C ARG A 227 23.35 27.67 -5.93
N PRO A 228 22.88 28.35 -4.87
CA PRO A 228 22.82 29.80 -4.89
C PRO A 228 24.25 30.38 -5.06
N PRO A 229 24.38 31.55 -5.72
CA PRO A 229 25.68 32.15 -5.98
C PRO A 229 26.39 32.48 -4.66
N ARG A 230 27.65 32.05 -4.55
CA ARG A 230 28.53 32.42 -3.44
C ARG A 230 28.85 33.91 -3.53
N ARG A 231 28.55 34.68 -2.47
CA ARG A 231 29.15 36.00 -2.25
C ARG A 231 30.68 35.84 -2.07
N PRO A 232 31.50 36.77 -2.58
CA PRO A 232 32.94 36.73 -2.34
C PRO A 232 33.23 37.06 -0.87
N VAL A 233 34.07 36.24 -0.25
CA VAL A 233 34.64 36.48 1.07
C VAL A 233 36.08 36.93 0.85
N SER A 234 36.38 38.18 1.19
CA SER A 234 37.74 38.67 1.39
C SER A 234 38.18 38.36 2.82
N GLY A 235 39.35 37.74 3.01
CA GLY A 235 39.97 37.62 4.33
C GLY A 235 40.92 36.43 4.47
N HIS A 236 42.18 36.73 4.74
CA HIS A 236 43.35 35.84 4.78
C HIS A 236 43.51 34.96 6.06
N CYS A 237 44.52 34.07 5.97
CA CYS A 237 45.23 33.27 7.00
C CYS A 237 44.54 31.94 7.39
N GLY A 238 45.19 30.76 7.41
CA GLY A 238 46.55 30.31 7.16
C GLY A 238 46.71 28.87 7.72
N TRP A 239 47.74 28.17 7.25
CA TRP A 239 48.43 26.98 7.82
C TRP A 239 47.91 25.53 7.60
N TYR A 240 48.77 24.76 6.88
CA TYR A 240 49.23 23.34 7.02
C TYR A 240 48.18 22.19 7.05
N ALA A 241 48.40 20.97 6.54
CA ALA A 241 49.58 20.25 6.05
C ALA A 241 49.15 19.13 5.08
N ARG A 242 50.11 18.74 4.24
CA ARG A 242 50.07 17.72 3.19
C ARG A 242 50.71 16.41 3.70
N CYS A 243 50.02 15.29 3.62
CA CYS A 243 50.56 13.92 3.57
C CYS A 243 49.56 13.09 2.75
N GLY A 244 49.87 12.31 1.71
CA GLY A 244 51.11 11.64 1.33
C GLY A 244 50.75 10.18 1.01
N ARG A 245 50.73 9.82 -0.28
CA ARG A 245 50.45 8.48 -0.82
C ARG A 245 51.41 7.39 -0.30
N ARG A 246 50.96 6.13 -0.32
CA ARG A 246 51.64 4.89 -0.81
C ARG A 246 50.66 3.71 -0.63
N SER A 247 50.10 3.08 -1.67
CA SER A 247 50.65 2.08 -2.60
C SER A 247 51.18 0.80 -1.94
N GLY A 248 50.59 -0.36 -2.28
CA GLY A 248 51.22 -1.66 -2.06
C GLY A 248 50.24 -2.83 -1.86
N TRP A 249 49.78 -3.42 -2.97
CA TRP A 249 49.39 -4.84 -3.03
C TRP A 249 50.67 -5.71 -2.97
N PRO A 250 50.63 -6.98 -2.52
CA PRO A 250 50.31 -8.06 -3.45
C PRO A 250 49.40 -9.17 -2.91
N SER A 251 48.91 -9.91 -3.90
CA SER A 251 47.94 -11.00 -3.93
C SER A 251 48.55 -12.41 -3.80
N ARG A 252 47.65 -13.39 -3.62
CA ARG A 252 47.77 -14.86 -3.83
C ARG A 252 48.47 -15.64 -2.70
N THR A 253 48.08 -16.86 -2.30
CA THR A 253 47.56 -18.00 -3.08
C THR A 253 46.91 -19.07 -2.17
N THR A 254 45.83 -19.70 -2.66
CA THR A 254 45.40 -21.13 -2.55
C THR A 254 45.47 -21.96 -1.25
N ALA A 255 44.27 -22.46 -0.88
CA ALA A 255 43.86 -23.85 -0.68
C ALA A 255 44.55 -24.76 0.36
N THR A 256 43.76 -25.34 1.28
CA THR A 256 43.28 -26.75 1.23
C THR A 256 42.76 -27.20 2.61
N THR A 257 41.71 -28.03 2.55
CA THR A 257 40.96 -28.76 3.59
C THR A 257 41.76 -29.37 4.75
N ALA A 258 41.20 -29.34 5.97
CA ALA A 258 41.07 -30.51 6.85
C ALA A 258 40.14 -30.25 8.05
N ASN A 259 39.25 -31.21 8.29
CA ASN A 259 38.39 -31.40 9.47
C ASN A 259 39.23 -31.60 10.75
N SER A 260 38.78 -31.03 11.88
CA SER A 260 38.74 -31.74 13.18
C SER A 260 38.05 -30.92 14.28
N SER A 261 36.98 -31.51 14.81
CA SER A 261 36.73 -31.75 16.24
C SER A 261 36.92 -30.63 17.28
N ARG A 262 35.77 -30.26 17.88
CA ARG A 262 35.57 -29.97 19.32
C ARG A 262 36.50 -28.95 19.99
N ALA A 263 35.95 -27.77 20.26
CA ALA A 263 36.24 -27.04 21.50
C ALA A 263 34.99 -26.29 22.00
N LEU A 264 34.44 -26.77 23.11
CA LEU A 264 33.52 -26.05 23.99
C LEU A 264 34.28 -24.85 24.59
N ALA A 265 33.91 -23.64 24.21
CA ALA A 265 34.38 -22.43 24.90
C ALA A 265 33.17 -21.64 25.41
N ARG A 266 33.07 -21.63 26.74
CA ARG A 266 32.12 -20.87 27.56
C ARG A 266 32.27 -19.37 27.27
N TRP A 267 31.20 -18.74 26.81
CA TRP A 267 31.10 -17.29 26.79
C TRP A 267 30.72 -16.79 28.20
N ARG A 268 31.65 -16.07 28.84
CA ARG A 268 31.35 -15.17 29.97
C ARG A 268 31.00 -13.80 29.38
N PRO A 269 29.90 -13.15 29.83
CA PRO A 269 29.62 -11.77 29.45
C PRO A 269 30.44 -10.81 30.31
N CYS A 270 31.25 -9.96 29.68
CA CYS A 270 31.70 -8.71 30.28
C CYS A 270 30.49 -7.77 30.34
N GLY A 271 29.95 -7.59 31.54
CA GLY A 271 29.03 -6.50 31.83
C GLY A 271 29.80 -5.21 32.08
N THR A 272 29.29 -4.08 31.58
CA THR A 272 29.03 -2.90 32.43
C THR A 272 27.94 -2.05 31.75
N PRO A 273 26.96 -1.54 32.52
CA PRO A 273 25.81 -0.83 31.96
C PRO A 273 26.03 0.69 31.94
N ILE A 274 25.51 1.36 30.92
CA ILE A 274 25.29 2.80 30.95
C ILE A 274 23.83 3.04 31.33
N ARG A 275 23.59 3.46 32.57
CA ARG A 275 22.39 4.18 32.99
C ARG A 275 22.82 5.55 33.49
N CYS A 276 22.18 6.60 32.99
CA CYS A 276 21.49 7.64 33.77
C CYS A 276 21.29 8.91 32.94
N CYS A 277 20.05 9.15 32.54
CA CYS A 277 19.40 10.44 32.75
C CYS A 277 17.92 10.16 32.99
N ALA A 278 17.55 10.22 34.26
CA ALA A 278 16.17 10.27 34.70
C ALA A 278 15.69 11.72 34.59
N ALA A 279 14.52 11.91 34.00
CA ALA A 279 13.68 13.06 34.29
C ALA A 279 12.33 12.53 34.80
N GLN A 280 12.09 12.76 36.07
CA GLN A 280 10.82 12.52 36.76
C GLN A 280 9.83 13.64 36.39
N ALA A 281 8.60 13.27 36.03
CA ALA A 281 7.43 14.09 36.30
C ALA A 281 6.28 13.15 36.71
N ARG A 282 5.65 13.50 37.82
CA ARG A 282 4.75 12.68 38.64
C ARG A 282 3.28 12.81 38.19
N SER A 283 2.52 11.75 38.51
CA SER A 283 1.08 11.71 38.87
C SER A 283 0.04 12.08 37.80
N ALA A 284 -1.14 11.44 37.69
CA ALA A 284 -1.86 10.60 38.64
C ALA A 284 -2.64 9.46 37.95
N LEU A 285 -2.72 8.34 38.67
CA LEU A 285 -3.67 7.24 38.50
C LEU A 285 -5.02 7.63 39.11
N THR A 286 -6.12 7.31 38.42
CA THR A 286 -7.36 6.86 39.07
C THR A 286 -7.98 5.75 38.22
N CYS A 287 -7.88 4.53 38.72
CA CYS A 287 -8.81 3.44 38.42
C CYS A 287 -10.14 3.74 39.11
N SER A 288 -11.25 3.55 38.41
CA SER A 288 -12.51 3.25 39.08
C SER A 288 -13.24 2.15 38.31
N SER A 289 -13.44 1.06 39.02
CA SER A 289 -14.19 -0.14 38.66
C SER A 289 -15.69 0.10 38.82
N ALA A 290 -16.50 -0.26 37.82
CA ALA A 290 -17.92 -0.53 38.02
C ALA A 290 -18.47 -1.52 36.97
N ARG A 291 -18.79 -2.73 37.44
CA ARG A 291 -19.89 -3.62 37.02
C ARG A 291 -20.71 -3.87 38.31
N PRO A 292 -21.95 -4.40 38.32
CA PRO A 292 -22.64 -5.19 37.28
C PRO A 292 -24.18 -4.92 37.12
N ALA A 293 -24.81 -5.66 36.19
CA ALA A 293 -26.17 -6.27 36.20
C ALA A 293 -26.79 -6.20 34.79
N ASN A 294 -26.95 -7.27 33.99
CA ASN A 294 -27.70 -8.54 34.09
C ASN A 294 -29.14 -8.48 33.50
N SER A 295 -29.49 -9.56 32.78
CA SER A 295 -30.80 -10.03 32.32
C SER A 295 -31.37 -9.55 30.96
N GLY A 296 -31.76 -10.52 30.13
CA GLY A 296 -32.55 -10.30 28.91
C GLY A 296 -32.41 -11.41 27.86
N ARG A 297 -33.07 -12.56 28.08
CA ARG A 297 -33.18 -13.71 27.17
C ARG A 297 -34.19 -13.47 26.03
N ARG A 298 -34.01 -14.22 24.92
CA ARG A 298 -34.98 -14.61 23.84
C ARG A 298 -35.36 -13.48 22.84
N ASN A 299 -35.50 -13.66 21.52
CA ASN A 299 -35.92 -14.81 20.71
C ASN A 299 -35.27 -14.78 19.31
N THR A 300 -35.01 -15.99 18.81
CA THR A 300 -34.85 -16.38 17.41
C THR A 300 -36.11 -16.12 16.59
N VAL A 301 -35.96 -15.51 15.40
CA VAL A 301 -36.86 -15.73 14.25
C VAL A 301 -36.04 -15.73 12.97
N SER A 302 -35.98 -16.89 12.33
CA SER A 302 -35.51 -17.15 10.99
C SER A 302 -36.60 -16.83 9.96
N TRP A 303 -36.26 -16.15 8.87
CA TRP A 303 -37.10 -16.06 7.67
C TRP A 303 -36.35 -16.58 6.47
N THR A 304 -36.94 -17.59 5.84
CA THR A 304 -36.62 -18.19 4.56
C THR A 304 -36.95 -17.25 3.41
N THR A 305 -36.09 -17.27 2.39
CA THR A 305 -36.23 -16.64 1.08
C THR A 305 -37.27 -17.36 0.22
N ASN A 306 -38.04 -16.58 -0.55
CA ASN A 306 -38.42 -16.89 -1.93
C ASN A 306 -37.60 -16.00 -2.87
#